data_AF-A0A659UHS2-F1
#
_entry.id   AF-A0A659UHS2-F1
#
_cell.length_a   1.000
_cell.length_b   1.000
_cell.length_c   1.000
_cell.angle_alpha   90.00
_cell.angle_beta   90.00
_cell.angle_gamma   90.00
#
_symmetry.space_group_name_H-M   'P 1'
#
loop_
_entity.id
_entity.type
_entity.pdbx_description
1 polymer ?
#
loop_
_entity_poly.entity_id
_entity_poly.type
_entity_poly.pdbx_seq_one_letter_code
_entity_poly.pdbx_strand_id
1 'polypeptide(L)'
;ATRVGISIQATGSNEKSAFLSGVSITRVNLVTYGLSGLFAAGAALFLVTQTGAGSPTIGKDYILPSVAAAVIGGVSLFGGRGHLAGTLIGAFVLTLIGNLVFVLHVS
;
A
#
# COMPACT_ATOMS: atom_id res chain seq x y z
N ALA A 1 3.67 12.64 15.98
CA ALA A 1 3.70 11.18 15.75
C ALA A 1 2.69 10.51 16.67
N THR A 2 1.72 9.75 16.16
CA THR A 2 0.72 9.05 16.98
C THR A 2 1.32 7.76 17.56
N ARG A 3 0.89 7.36 18.76
CA ARG A 3 1.37 6.14 19.44
C ARG A 3 1.22 4.89 18.57
N VAL A 4 0.14 4.84 17.79
CA VAL A 4 -0.17 3.77 16.84
C VAL A 4 0.85 3.74 15.69
N GLY A 5 1.16 4.90 15.09
CA GLY A 5 2.12 4.98 13.99
C GLY A 5 3.55 4.61 14.38
N ILE A 6 3.96 4.92 15.62
CA ILE A 6 5.27 4.51 16.16
C ILE A 6 5.28 3.00 16.42
N SER A 7 4.20 2.42 16.95
CA SER A 7 4.12 0.97 17.15
C SER A 7 4.18 0.19 15.84
N ILE A 8 3.56 0.69 14.77
CA ILE A 8 3.61 0.08 13.43
C ILE A 8 5.04 0.13 12.87
N GLN A 9 5.71 1.28 12.98
CA GLN A 9 7.11 1.40 12.53
C GLN A 9 8.06 0.52 13.33
N ALA A 10 7.90 0.45 14.65
CA ALA A 10 8.72 -0.40 15.51
C ALA A 10 8.55 -1.89 15.19
N THR A 11 7.31 -2.36 15.03
CA THR A 11 7.02 -3.74 14.60
C THR A 11 7.59 -4.02 13.21
N GLY A 12 7.50 -3.06 12.29
CA GLY A 12 8.02 -3.20 10.94
C GLY A 12 9.56 -3.22 10.84
N SER A 13 10.30 -2.62 11.77
CA SER A 13 11.77 -2.65 11.72
C SER A 13 12.35 -3.94 12.33
N ASN A 14 11.80 -4.38 13.47
CA ASN A 14 12.20 -5.62 14.12
C ASN A 14 11.09 -6.08 15.08
N GLU A 15 10.36 -7.12 14.67
CA GLU A 15 9.27 -7.70 15.46
C GLU A 15 9.74 -8.15 16.86
N LYS A 16 10.90 -8.82 16.94
CA LYS A 16 11.44 -9.32 18.22
C LYS A 16 11.73 -8.17 19.18
N SER A 17 12.33 -7.07 18.70
CA SER A 17 12.59 -5.89 19.52
C SER A 17 11.32 -5.16 19.94
N ALA A 18 10.30 -5.11 19.07
CA ALA A 18 9.01 -4.53 19.40
C ALA A 18 8.27 -5.32 20.49
N PHE A 19 8.34 -6.65 20.44
CA PHE A 19 7.77 -7.53 21.47
C PHE A 19 8.43 -7.31 22.84
N LEU A 20 9.77 -7.27 22.87
CA LEU A 20 10.54 -6.98 24.09
C LEU A 20 10.27 -5.57 24.65
N SER A 21 9.85 -4.64 23.79
CA SER A 21 9.45 -3.27 24.18
C SER A 21 7.99 -3.17 24.65
N GLY A 22 7.28 -4.30 24.82
CA GLY A 22 5.89 -4.33 25.30
C GLY A 22 4.84 -4.00 24.24
N VAL A 23 5.20 -3.98 22.95
CA VAL A 23 4.25 -3.77 21.85
C VAL A 23 3.60 -5.11 21.47
N SER A 24 2.27 -5.18 21.54
CA SER A 24 1.53 -6.37 21.12
C SER A 24 1.50 -6.48 19.58
N ILE A 25 2.45 -7.20 19.00
CA ILE A 25 2.58 -7.43 17.55
C ILE A 25 1.24 -7.88 16.94
N THR A 26 0.56 -8.83 17.56
CA THR A 26 -0.71 -9.39 17.05
C THR A 26 -1.78 -8.32 16.85
N ARG A 27 -1.94 -7.39 17.79
CA ARG A 27 -2.93 -6.30 17.65
C ARG A 27 -2.52 -5.30 16.57
N VAL A 28 -1.22 -4.98 16.50
CA VAL A 28 -0.69 -4.06 15.47
C VAL A 28 -0.89 -4.65 14.08
N ASN A 29 -0.59 -5.93 13.88
CA ASN A 29 -0.78 -6.62 12.61
C ASN A 29 -2.27 -6.72 12.27
N LEU A 30 -3.14 -7.09 13.22
CA LEU A 30 -4.58 -7.17 12.98
C LEU A 30 -5.17 -5.82 12.53
N VAL A 31 -4.80 -4.72 13.18
CA VAL A 31 -5.26 -3.38 12.80
C VAL A 31 -4.69 -2.97 11.44
N THR A 32 -3.40 -3.22 11.20
CA THR A 32 -2.74 -2.82 9.95
C THR A 32 -3.30 -3.58 8.74
N TYR A 33 -3.42 -4.91 8.85
CA TYR A 33 -4.05 -5.73 7.81
C TYR A 33 -5.53 -5.40 7.64
N GLY A 34 -6.26 -5.18 8.74
CA GLY A 34 -7.66 -4.75 8.71
C GLY A 34 -7.86 -3.43 7.96
N LEU A 35 -7.02 -2.42 8.24
CA LEU A 35 -7.03 -1.15 7.51
C LEU A 35 -6.69 -1.35 6.03
N SER A 36 -5.67 -2.15 5.70
CA SER A 36 -5.35 -2.43 4.29
C SER A 36 -6.52 -3.09 3.54
N GLY A 37 -7.23 -4.01 4.19
CA GLY A 37 -8.41 -4.67 3.64
C GLY A 37 -9.57 -3.69 3.43
N LEU A 38 -9.77 -2.76 4.36
CA LEU A 38 -10.78 -1.71 4.24
C LEU A 38 -10.51 -0.78 3.06
N PHE A 39 -9.25 -0.35 2.87
CA PHE A 39 -8.86 0.46 1.72
C PHE A 39 -8.97 -0.32 0.40
N ALA A 40 -8.56 -1.59 0.39
CA ALA A 40 -8.68 -2.45 -0.78
C ALA A 40 -10.15 -2.69 -1.17
N ALA A 41 -11.03 -2.90 -0.20
CA ALA A 41 -12.47 -3.01 -0.43
C ALA A 41 -13.06 -1.71 -1.00
N GLY A 42 -12.66 -0.56 -0.45
CA GLY A 42 -13.05 0.74 -0.99
C GLY A 42 -12.61 0.92 -2.45
N ALA A 43 -11.34 0.66 -2.76
CA ALA A 43 -10.81 0.73 -4.11
C ALA A 43 -11.51 -0.25 -5.08
N ALA A 44 -11.80 -1.47 -4.62
CA ALA A 44 -12.52 -2.47 -5.41
C ALA A 44 -13.95 -2.02 -5.73
N LEU A 45 -14.66 -1.38 -4.79
CA LEU A 45 -16.00 -0.83 -5.05
C LEU A 45 -15.95 0.22 -6.16
N PHE A 46 -14.98 1.15 -6.12
CA PHE A 46 -14.79 2.12 -7.19
C PHE A 46 -14.48 1.45 -8.54
N LEU A 47 -13.62 0.43 -8.55
CA LEU A 47 -13.27 -0.28 -9.77
C LEU A 47 -14.46 -1.04 -10.38
N VAL A 48 -15.28 -1.69 -9.54
CA VAL A 48 -16.50 -2.39 -9.97
C VAL A 48 -17.49 -1.41 -10.61
N THR A 49 -17.64 -0.19 -10.06
CA THR A 49 -18.49 0.83 -10.70
C THR A 49 -17.99 1.26 -12.07
N GLN A 50 -16.68 1.20 -12.32
CA GLN A 50 -16.08 1.58 -13.60
C GLN A 50 -16.19 0.46 -14.64
N THR A 51 -15.97 -0.80 -14.27
CA THR A 51 -15.93 -1.92 -15.22
C THR A 51 -17.29 -2.56 -15.47
N GLY A 52 -18.28 -2.37 -14.59
CA GLY A 52 -19.62 -2.96 -14.71
C GLY A 52 -19.65 -4.50 -14.57
N ALA A 53 -18.48 -5.14 -14.41
CA ALA A 53 -18.30 -6.57 -14.25
C ALA A 53 -17.28 -6.84 -13.14
N GLY A 54 -17.71 -7.61 -12.13
CA GLY A 54 -16.87 -8.04 -11.00
C GLY A 54 -15.98 -9.23 -11.35
N SER A 55 -15.11 -9.09 -12.36
CA SER A 55 -14.15 -10.16 -12.66
C SER A 55 -13.05 -10.20 -11.59
N PRO A 56 -12.82 -11.35 -10.93
CA PRO A 56 -11.84 -11.48 -9.85
C PRO A 56 -10.39 -11.38 -10.35
N THR A 57 -10.19 -11.41 -11.66
CA THR A 57 -8.87 -11.32 -12.28
C THR A 57 -8.40 -9.87 -12.41
N ILE A 58 -9.33 -8.89 -12.48
CA ILE A 58 -9.00 -7.48 -12.68
C ILE A 58 -8.04 -6.98 -11.59
N GLY A 59 -8.22 -7.42 -10.34
CA GLY A 59 -7.37 -7.02 -9.24
C GLY A 59 -5.91 -7.49 -9.36
N LYS A 60 -5.61 -8.56 -10.10
CA LYS A 60 -4.25 -9.12 -10.20
C LYS A 60 -3.28 -8.15 -10.86
N ASP A 61 -3.73 -7.45 -11.89
CA ASP A 61 -2.90 -6.53 -12.67
C ASP A 61 -2.53 -5.26 -11.87
N TYR A 62 -3.27 -4.96 -10.79
CA TYR A 62 -2.99 -3.82 -9.91
C TYR A 62 -2.02 -4.14 -8.76
N ILE A 63 -1.76 -5.41 -8.46
CA ILE A 63 -0.92 -5.79 -7.31
C ILE A 63 0.51 -5.29 -7.50
N LEU A 64 1.11 -5.60 -8.65
CA LEU A 64 2.50 -5.27 -8.98
C LEU A 64 2.76 -3.75 -9.06
N PRO A 65 1.97 -2.95 -9.80
CA PRO A 65 2.17 -1.50 -9.84
C PRO A 65 1.87 -0.85 -8.49
N SER A 66 0.96 -1.37 -7.67
CA SER A 66 0.71 -0.82 -6.33
C SER A 66 1.92 -0.95 -5.41
N VAL A 67 2.60 -2.11 -5.43
CA VAL A 67 3.85 -2.30 -4.68
C VAL A 67 4.97 -1.45 -5.27
N ALA A 68 5.09 -1.38 -6.60
CA ALA A 68 6.10 -0.54 -7.26
C ALA A 68 5.93 0.95 -6.91
N ALA A 69 4.71 1.47 -6.92
CA ALA A 69 4.40 2.83 -6.50
C ALA A 69 4.84 3.12 -5.06
N ALA A 70 4.64 2.18 -4.14
CA ALA A 70 5.06 2.32 -2.76
C ALA A 70 6.59 2.37 -2.62
N VAL A 71 7.31 1.54 -3.37
CA VAL A 71 8.78 1.51 -3.37
C VAL A 71 9.37 2.77 -4.02
N ILE A 72 8.81 3.22 -5.15
CA ILE A 72 9.17 4.50 -5.80
C ILE A 72 8.93 5.66 -4.83
N GLY A 73 7.83 5.60 -4.06
CA GLY A 73 7.51 6.57 -3.01
C GLY A 73 8.39 6.51 -1.76
N GLY A 74 9.40 5.64 -1.72
CA GLY A 74 10.39 5.55 -0.64
C GLY A 74 9.99 4.69 0.55
N VAL A 75 9.02 3.77 0.38
CA VAL A 75 8.68 2.78 1.41
C VAL A 75 9.65 1.60 1.34
N SER A 76 10.17 1.18 2.49
CA SER A 76 11.04 0.01 2.61
C SER A 76 10.25 -1.29 2.45
N LEU A 77 10.71 -2.17 1.55
CA LEU A 77 10.19 -3.55 1.41
C LEU A 77 10.42 -4.40 2.66
N PHE A 78 11.52 -4.12 3.39
CA PHE A 78 11.88 -4.81 4.62
C PHE A 78 11.14 -4.25 5.86
N GLY A 79 10.25 -3.26 5.67
CA GLY A 79 9.44 -2.70 6.73
C GLY A 79 10.15 -1.63 7.58
N GLY A 80 9.37 -1.02 8.48
CA GLY A 80 9.87 -0.12 9.53
C GLY A 80 10.19 1.31 9.10
N ARG A 81 10.20 1.61 7.81
CA ARG A 81 10.44 2.96 7.26
C ARG A 81 9.57 3.23 6.04
N GLY A 82 8.85 4.35 6.05
CA GLY A 82 8.03 4.81 4.94
C GLY A 82 7.14 5.99 5.34
N HIS A 83 6.82 6.85 4.38
CA HIS A 83 5.93 7.99 4.57
C HIS A 83 4.75 7.91 3.60
N LEU A 84 3.53 8.09 4.13
CA LEU A 84 2.30 8.11 3.33
C LEU A 84 2.36 9.13 2.19
N ALA A 85 2.91 10.32 2.45
CA ALA A 85 3.03 11.37 1.44
C ALA A 85 3.93 10.95 0.25
N GLY A 86 5.03 10.23 0.53
CA GLY A 86 5.91 9.69 -0.51
C GLY A 86 5.22 8.64 -1.37
N THR A 87 4.46 7.73 -0.76
CA THR A 87 3.66 6.72 -1.46
C THR A 87 2.60 7.33 -2.37
N LEU A 88 1.90 8.38 -1.91
CA LEU A 88 0.90 9.06 -2.73
C LEU A 88 1.52 9.72 -3.96
N ILE A 89 2.67 10.38 -3.80
CA ILE A 89 3.41 10.97 -4.92
C ILE A 89 3.94 9.87 -5.85
N GLY A 90 4.48 8.78 -5.32
CA GLY A 90 4.97 7.64 -6.10
C GLY A 90 3.87 6.97 -6.92
N ALA A 91 2.69 6.79 -6.34
CA ALA A 91 1.50 6.29 -7.04
C ALA A 91 1.06 7.24 -8.15
N PHE A 92 1.00 8.54 -7.87
CA PHE A 92 0.64 9.55 -8.87
C PHE A 92 1.63 9.55 -10.05
N VAL A 93 2.93 9.55 -9.77
CA VAL A 93 3.98 9.51 -10.80
C VAL A 93 3.91 8.21 -11.60
N LEU A 94 3.75 7.05 -10.96
CA LEU A 94 3.66 5.77 -11.67
C LEU A 94 2.42 5.72 -12.58
N THR A 95 1.28 6.20 -12.09
CA THR A 95 0.05 6.31 -12.90
C THR A 95 0.23 7.30 -14.06
N LEU A 96 0.88 8.44 -13.83
CA LEU A 96 1.19 9.38 -14.91
C LEU A 96 2.11 8.77 -15.97
N ILE A 97 3.16 8.05 -15.57
CA ILE A 97 4.05 7.35 -16.51
C ILE A 97 3.25 6.32 -17.30
N GLY A 98 2.39 5.53 -16.65
CA GLY A 98 1.53 4.56 -17.34
C GLY A 98 0.60 5.21 -18.38
N ASN A 99 -0.06 6.31 -18.02
CA ASN A 99 -0.91 7.06 -18.95
C ASN A 99 -0.10 7.72 -20.08
N LEU A 100 1.08 8.25 -19.77
CA LEU A 100 1.94 8.91 -20.75
C LEU A 100 2.50 7.90 -21.75
N VAL A 101 2.93 6.72 -21.29
CA VAL A 101 3.32 5.62 -22.18
C VAL A 101 2.14 5.20 -23.06
N PHE A 102 0.92 5.07 -22.52
CA PHE A 102 -0.26 4.77 -23.32
C PHE A 102 -0.56 5.81 -24.41
N VAL A 103 -0.31 7.10 -24.14
CA VAL A 103 -0.53 8.19 -25.11
C VAL A 103 0.63 8.35 -26.10
N LEU A 104 1.88 8.14 -25.66
CA LEU A 104 3.08 8.31 -26.48
C LEU A 104 3.42 7.06 -27.31
N HIS A 105 3.02 5.87 -26.84
CA HIS A 105 3.08 4.62 -27.58
C HIS A 105 1.78 4.49 -28.39
N VAL A 106 1.74 5.24 -29.49
CA VAL A 106 1.17 4.88 -30.80
C VAL A 106 0.12 3.75 -30.76
N SER A 107 -1.14 4.09 -31.11
CA SER A 107 -2.19 3.13 -31.45
C SER A 107 -1.76 2.10 -32.48
#